data_AF-A0A8I0P2X5-F1
#
_entry.id   AF-A0A8I0P2X5-F1
#
_cell.length_a   1.000
_cell.length_b   1.000
_cell.length_c   1.000
_cell.angle_alpha   90.00
_cell.angle_beta   90.00
_cell.angle_gamma   90.00
#
_symmetry.space_group_name_H-M   'P 1'
#
loop_
_entity.id
_entity.type
_entity.pdbx_description
1 polymer ?
#
loop_
_entity_poly.entity_id
_entity_poly.type
_entity_poly.pdbx_seq_one_letter_code
_entity_poly.pdbx_strand_id
1 'polypeptide(L)'
;MAGAPEVHKLDKAGQVEMRLVAAGARRDMDQLDAAIVTLQSPELASSSVQPWTARLRYAYADALLAAGREGEAREWFAKAVEADKDGSTDASDRLAEMDGVEFVDALGDEEGGHEGDEAPLSVSVTDEPAVDDSHDEQAGLDSDTDEDDDTSDEDDVTDEDDATDDATDDAPDEDAADVDVTDADVDVTDEASADSVDVVDVRDDKD
;
A
#
# COMPACT_ATOMS: atom_id res chain seq x y z
N MET A 1 4.96 -4.71 16.02
CA MET A 1 4.60 -3.54 15.18
C MET A 1 5.07 -3.83 13.76
N ALA A 2 4.33 -3.46 12.72
CA ALA A 2 4.53 -3.96 11.33
C ALA A 2 5.93 -3.74 10.69
N GLY A 3 6.88 -3.09 11.37
CA GLY A 3 8.31 -3.00 11.01
C GLY A 3 9.26 -3.61 12.05
N ALA A 4 8.80 -4.60 12.83
CA ALA A 4 9.66 -5.32 13.77
C ALA A 4 10.72 -6.14 13.00
N PRO A 5 11.93 -6.33 13.55
CA PRO A 5 13.03 -7.02 12.86
C PRO A 5 12.68 -8.45 12.43
N GLU A 6 11.71 -9.08 13.10
CA GLU A 6 11.20 -10.41 12.75
C GLU A 6 10.33 -10.39 11.48
N VAL A 7 9.59 -9.30 11.22
CA VAL A 7 8.72 -9.16 10.04
C VAL A 7 9.55 -9.04 8.77
N HIS A 8 10.73 -8.43 8.85
CA HIS A 8 11.68 -8.35 7.72
C HIS A 8 12.20 -9.71 7.26
N LYS A 9 12.06 -10.76 8.07
CA LYS A 9 12.44 -12.14 7.72
C LYS A 9 11.33 -12.85 6.92
N LEU A 10 10.13 -12.30 6.88
CA LEU A 10 9.02 -12.83 6.08
C LEU A 10 9.20 -12.45 4.62
N ASP A 11 8.56 -13.23 3.74
CA ASP A 11 8.42 -12.89 2.34
C ASP A 11 7.57 -11.62 2.15
N LYS A 12 7.56 -11.07 0.94
CA LYS A 12 6.82 -9.82 0.67
C LYS A 12 5.33 -9.94 0.98
N ALA A 13 4.72 -11.09 0.71
CA ALA A 13 3.31 -11.30 1.06
C ALA A 13 3.12 -11.25 2.58
N GLY A 14 3.92 -11.99 3.34
CA GLY A 14 3.88 -11.95 4.81
C GLY A 14 4.09 -10.54 5.38
N GLN A 15 5.01 -9.75 4.82
CA GLN A 15 5.21 -8.35 5.23
C GLN A 15 3.99 -7.47 4.99
N VAL A 16 3.33 -7.63 3.84
CA VAL A 16 2.10 -6.91 3.50
C VAL A 16 0.95 -7.32 4.42
N GLU A 17 0.77 -8.61 4.67
CA GLU A 17 -0.27 -9.12 5.59
C GLU A 17 -0.08 -8.55 7.01
N MET A 18 1.16 -8.48 7.50
CA MET A 18 1.44 -7.87 8.81
C MET A 18 1.10 -6.37 8.83
N ARG A 19 1.29 -5.65 7.72
CA ARG A 19 0.88 -4.23 7.61
C ARG A 19 -0.63 -4.07 7.55
N LEU A 20 -1.32 -4.91 6.79
CA LEU A 20 -2.78 -4.94 6.69
C LEU A 20 -3.40 -5.14 8.08
N VAL A 21 -2.95 -6.14 8.82
CA VAL A 21 -3.46 -6.43 10.18
C VAL A 21 -3.16 -5.27 11.15
N ALA A 22 -1.94 -4.72 11.12
CA ALA A 22 -1.58 -3.61 11.99
C ALA A 22 -2.35 -2.33 11.66
N ALA A 23 -2.61 -2.05 10.39
CA ALA A 23 -3.41 -0.91 9.96
C ALA A 23 -4.89 -1.07 10.35
N GLY A 24 -5.45 -2.27 10.19
CA GLY A 24 -6.81 -2.59 10.66
C GLY A 24 -6.98 -2.33 12.16
N ALA A 25 -6.04 -2.83 12.98
CA ALA A 25 -6.07 -2.57 14.42
C ALA A 25 -6.00 -1.08 14.77
N ARG A 26 -5.28 -0.27 13.98
CA ARG A 26 -5.23 1.19 14.16
C ARG A 26 -6.53 1.85 13.77
N ARG A 27 -7.15 1.44 12.66
CA ARG A 27 -8.48 1.91 12.24
C ARG A 27 -9.52 1.62 13.32
N ASP A 28 -9.51 0.42 13.90
CA ASP A 28 -10.43 0.03 14.98
C ASP A 28 -10.27 0.90 16.24
N MET A 29 -9.07 1.45 16.46
CA MET A 29 -8.78 2.41 17.53
C MET A 29 -9.00 3.87 17.11
N ASP A 30 -9.65 4.12 15.96
CA ASP A 30 -9.89 5.45 15.37
C ASP A 30 -8.59 6.21 15.02
N GLN A 31 -7.46 5.51 14.92
CA GLN A 31 -6.15 6.07 14.57
C GLN A 31 -5.95 6.09 13.06
N LEU A 32 -6.83 6.79 12.34
CA LEU A 32 -6.93 6.73 10.88
C LEU A 32 -5.65 7.20 10.17
N ASP A 33 -5.07 8.34 10.58
CA ASP A 33 -3.82 8.84 10.01
C ASP A 33 -2.66 7.85 10.18
N ALA A 34 -2.60 7.18 11.34
CA ALA A 34 -1.58 6.18 11.60
C ALA A 34 -1.80 4.90 10.79
N ALA A 35 -3.06 4.52 10.52
CA ALA A 35 -3.40 3.41 9.64
C ALA A 35 -2.96 3.69 8.20
N ILE A 36 -3.25 4.90 7.69
CA ILE A 36 -2.83 5.37 6.37
C ILE A 36 -1.30 5.28 6.22
N VAL A 37 -0.54 5.84 7.18
CA VAL A 37 0.92 5.79 7.15
C VAL A 37 1.46 4.36 7.26
N THR A 38 0.77 3.47 7.99
CA THR A 38 1.18 2.06 8.10
C THR A 38 1.04 1.31 6.77
N LEU A 39 0.03 1.67 5.97
CA LEU A 39 -0.25 1.07 4.65
C LEU A 39 0.60 1.69 3.53
N GLN A 40 1.17 2.88 3.74
CA GLN A 40 2.09 3.50 2.80
C GLN A 40 3.41 2.72 2.76
N SER A 41 3.49 1.78 1.82
CA SER A 41 4.69 1.00 1.57
C SER A 41 5.04 0.96 0.08
N PRO A 42 6.28 0.63 -0.30
CA PRO A 42 6.68 0.54 -1.71
C PRO A 42 5.83 -0.44 -2.52
N GLU A 43 5.26 -1.45 -1.85
CA GLU A 43 4.37 -2.44 -2.45
C GLU A 43 3.04 -1.82 -2.94
N LEU A 44 2.55 -0.78 -2.27
CA LEU A 44 1.32 -0.07 -2.66
C LEU A 44 1.50 0.65 -4.01
N ALA A 45 2.69 1.21 -4.24
CA ALA A 45 3.04 1.93 -5.48
C ALA A 45 3.44 1.00 -6.63
N SER A 46 3.59 -0.31 -6.37
CA SER A 46 3.99 -1.27 -7.41
C SER A 46 2.85 -1.55 -8.38
N SER A 47 3.16 -1.63 -9.67
CA SER A 47 2.22 -2.06 -10.72
C SER A 47 2.06 -3.59 -10.79
N SER A 48 2.81 -4.36 -10.01
CA SER A 48 2.70 -5.82 -10.00
C SER A 48 1.38 -6.26 -9.35
N VAL A 49 0.58 -7.03 -10.10
CA VAL A 49 -0.67 -7.60 -9.60
C VAL A 49 -0.34 -8.90 -8.87
N GLN A 50 -0.21 -8.80 -7.55
CA GLN A 50 -0.06 -9.94 -6.65
C GLN A 50 -1.39 -10.25 -5.97
N PRO A 51 -1.60 -11.45 -5.43
CA PRO A 51 -2.85 -11.82 -4.76
C PRO A 51 -3.25 -10.90 -3.59
N TRP A 52 -2.27 -10.22 -2.97
CA TRP A 52 -2.49 -9.28 -1.87
C TRP A 52 -2.66 -7.82 -2.32
N THR A 53 -2.36 -7.48 -3.58
CA THR A 53 -2.35 -6.09 -4.07
C THR A 53 -3.74 -5.46 -4.01
N ALA A 54 -4.78 -6.19 -4.41
CA ALA A 54 -6.17 -5.72 -4.34
C ALA A 54 -6.56 -5.39 -2.90
N ARG A 55 -6.29 -6.31 -1.96
CA ARG A 55 -6.57 -6.11 -0.52
C ARG A 55 -5.81 -4.93 0.07
N LEU A 56 -4.54 -4.75 -0.30
CA LEU A 56 -3.71 -3.63 0.16
C LEU A 56 -4.27 -2.28 -0.31
N ARG A 57 -4.62 -2.16 -1.58
CA ARG A 57 -5.18 -0.92 -2.15
C ARG A 57 -6.57 -0.62 -1.60
N TYR A 58 -7.40 -1.65 -1.43
CA TYR A 58 -8.70 -1.55 -0.81
C TYR A 58 -8.59 -1.02 0.63
N ALA A 59 -7.75 -1.64 1.47
CA ALA A 59 -7.57 -1.19 2.86
C ALA A 59 -7.05 0.25 2.94
N TYR A 60 -6.21 0.66 1.99
CA TYR A 60 -5.75 2.05 1.90
C TYR A 60 -6.88 3.00 1.51
N ALA A 61 -7.70 2.64 0.53
CA ALA A 61 -8.87 3.42 0.12
C ALA A 61 -9.90 3.57 1.25
N ASP A 62 -10.19 2.48 1.97
CA ASP A 62 -11.09 2.47 3.12
C ASP A 62 -10.55 3.32 4.29
N ALA A 63 -9.24 3.26 4.55
CA ALA A 63 -8.61 4.14 5.55
C ALA A 63 -8.68 5.63 5.16
N LEU A 64 -8.51 5.95 3.87
CA LEU A 64 -8.68 7.32 3.35
C LEU A 64 -10.12 7.79 3.46
N LEU A 65 -11.09 6.92 3.14
CA LEU A 65 -12.52 7.24 3.22
C LEU A 65 -12.92 7.52 4.67
N ALA A 66 -12.50 6.68 5.60
CA ALA A 66 -12.73 6.89 7.03
C ALA A 66 -12.14 8.21 7.52
N ALA A 67 -11.00 8.64 6.97
CA ALA A 67 -10.36 9.92 7.30
C ALA A 67 -11.01 11.14 6.60
N GLY A 68 -12.12 10.94 5.86
CA GLY A 68 -12.83 12.00 5.13
C GLY A 68 -12.13 12.45 3.84
N ARG A 69 -11.16 11.69 3.35
CA ARG A 69 -10.40 11.97 2.11
C ARG A 69 -11.05 11.28 0.92
N GLU A 70 -12.32 11.59 0.67
CA GLU A 70 -13.16 10.89 -0.32
C GLU A 70 -12.61 10.93 -1.75
N GLY A 71 -12.04 12.05 -2.18
CA GLY A 71 -11.46 12.18 -3.52
C GLY A 71 -10.33 11.18 -3.76
N GLU A 72 -9.42 11.07 -2.78
CA GLU A 72 -8.31 10.11 -2.86
C GLU A 72 -8.80 8.67 -2.66
N ALA A 73 -9.76 8.45 -1.77
CA ALA A 73 -10.35 7.13 -1.56
C ALA A 73 -10.94 6.59 -2.88
N ARG A 74 -11.66 7.42 -3.65
CA ARG A 74 -12.21 7.05 -4.97
C ARG A 74 -11.10 6.58 -5.93
N GLU A 75 -10.00 7.33 -6.03
CA GLU A 75 -8.87 6.96 -6.89
C GLU A 75 -8.25 5.62 -6.48
N TRP A 76 -8.15 5.36 -5.18
CA TRP A 76 -7.58 4.12 -4.66
C TRP A 76 -8.54 2.93 -4.75
N PHE A 77 -9.86 3.14 -4.63
CA PHE A 77 -10.85 2.12 -4.95
C PHE A 77 -10.79 1.73 -6.42
N ALA A 78 -10.69 2.70 -7.35
CA ALA A 78 -10.51 2.39 -8.77
C ALA A 78 -9.26 1.52 -9.02
N LYS A 79 -8.12 1.85 -8.40
CA LYS A 79 -6.89 1.03 -8.49
C LYS A 79 -7.01 -0.34 -7.81
N ALA A 80 -7.90 -0.47 -6.83
CA ALA A 80 -8.20 -1.75 -6.19
C ALA A 80 -9.03 -2.63 -7.13
N VAL A 81 -10.06 -2.07 -7.78
CA VAL A 81 -10.85 -2.74 -8.84
C VAL A 81 -9.95 -3.24 -9.97
N GLU A 82 -9.01 -2.42 -10.46
CA GLU A 82 -8.05 -2.82 -11.50
C GLU A 82 -7.16 -3.99 -11.08
N ALA A 83 -6.84 -4.11 -9.78
CA ALA A 83 -6.03 -5.20 -9.25
C ALA A 83 -6.84 -6.46 -8.95
N ASP A 84 -8.14 -6.32 -8.69
CA ASP A 84 -9.02 -7.37 -8.20
C ASP A 84 -9.62 -8.21 -9.33
N LYS A 85 -8.75 -8.91 -10.07
CA LYS A 85 -9.15 -9.76 -11.20
C LYS A 85 -10.06 -10.92 -10.81
N ASP A 86 -9.99 -11.35 -9.56
CA ASP A 86 -10.71 -12.50 -9.04
C ASP A 86 -12.00 -12.11 -8.29
N GLY A 87 -12.32 -10.81 -8.20
CA GLY A 87 -13.51 -10.32 -7.48
C GLY A 87 -13.48 -10.63 -5.98
N SER A 88 -12.30 -10.56 -5.37
CA SER A 88 -12.06 -10.87 -3.97
C SER A 88 -12.43 -9.73 -3.01
N THR A 89 -12.73 -8.55 -3.54
CA THR A 89 -13.10 -7.34 -2.81
C THR A 89 -14.39 -6.73 -3.36
N ASP A 90 -15.11 -5.99 -2.53
CA ASP A 90 -16.28 -5.17 -2.91
C ASP A 90 -15.88 -3.79 -3.45
N ALA A 91 -14.63 -3.61 -3.91
CA ALA A 91 -14.12 -2.31 -4.34
C ALA A 91 -14.96 -1.67 -5.45
N SER A 92 -15.54 -2.49 -6.34
CA SER A 92 -16.38 -2.03 -7.44
C SER A 92 -17.71 -1.48 -6.93
N ASP A 93 -18.35 -2.17 -5.97
CA ASP A 93 -19.59 -1.74 -5.35
C ASP A 93 -19.38 -0.45 -4.56
N ARG A 94 -18.31 -0.38 -3.76
CA ARG A 94 -17.92 0.84 -3.02
C ARG A 94 -17.70 2.04 -3.93
N LEU A 95 -17.05 1.83 -5.07
CA LEU A 95 -16.81 2.89 -6.04
C LEU A 95 -18.13 3.41 -6.63
N ALA A 96 -19.05 2.50 -6.96
CA ALA A 96 -20.37 2.86 -7.46
C ALA A 96 -21.21 3.62 -6.42
N GLU A 97 -21.21 3.19 -5.16
CA GLU A 97 -21.85 3.91 -4.05
C GLU A 97 -21.32 5.35 -3.96
N MET A 98 -20.00 5.53 -4.04
CA MET A 98 -19.38 6.86 -4.01
C MET A 98 -19.77 7.73 -5.22
N ASP A 99 -20.08 7.12 -6.36
CA ASP A 99 -20.54 7.80 -7.57
C ASP A 99 -22.07 7.98 -7.60
N GLY A 100 -22.78 7.56 -6.53
CA GLY A 100 -24.23 7.67 -6.40
C GLY A 100 -25.00 6.65 -7.23
N VAL A 101 -24.36 5.55 -7.62
CA VAL A 101 -24.97 4.45 -8.37
C VAL A 101 -25.18 3.27 -7.42
N GLU A 102 -26.44 2.98 -7.10
CA GLU A 102 -26.80 1.82 -6.29
C GLU A 102 -27.21 0.64 -7.19
N PHE A 103 -26.58 -0.52 -6.98
CA PHE A 103 -26.97 -1.75 -7.65
C PHE A 103 -28.15 -2.39 -6.91
N VAL A 104 -29.34 -2.29 -7.48
CA VAL A 104 -30.51 -3.05 -7.04
C VAL A 104 -30.43 -4.45 -7.64
N ASP A 105 -30.51 -5.50 -6.81
CA ASP A 105 -30.57 -6.87 -7.31
C ASP A 105 -31.79 -7.03 -8.21
N ALA A 106 -31.54 -7.31 -9.50
CA ALA A 106 -32.58 -7.47 -10.50
C ALA A 106 -33.41 -8.75 -10.28
N LEU A 107 -32.92 -9.70 -9.47
CA LEU A 107 -33.65 -10.86 -9.00
C LEU A 107 -34.23 -10.58 -7.61
N GLY A 108 -35.13 -9.60 -7.53
CA GLY A 108 -35.70 -9.13 -6.27
C GLY A 108 -36.18 -10.26 -5.34
N ASP A 109 -35.65 -10.26 -4.12
CA ASP A 109 -36.36 -10.83 -2.98
C ASP A 109 -37.48 -9.84 -2.63
N GLU A 110 -38.74 -10.25 -2.83
CA GLU A 110 -39.92 -9.41 -2.61
C GLU A 110 -40.22 -9.14 -1.12
N GLU A 111 -39.22 -8.93 -0.26
CA GLU A 111 -39.48 -8.64 1.15
C GLU A 111 -38.39 -7.76 1.81
N GLY A 112 -38.53 -6.44 1.72
CA GLY A 112 -37.69 -5.51 2.50
C GLY A 112 -37.84 -4.06 2.11
N GLY A 113 -38.99 -3.46 2.42
CA GLY A 113 -39.26 -2.04 2.13
C GLY A 113 -38.24 -1.10 2.75
N HIS A 114 -37.49 -0.39 1.90
CA HIS A 114 -36.85 0.87 2.27
C HIS A 114 -37.71 2.00 1.70
N GLU A 115 -38.65 2.48 2.51
CA GLU A 115 -39.43 3.69 2.25
C GLU A 115 -38.54 4.91 2.53
N GLY A 116 -37.62 5.20 1.61
CA GLY A 116 -36.85 6.44 1.55
C GLY A 116 -37.41 7.32 0.43
N ASP A 117 -37.84 8.52 0.79
CA ASP A 117 -38.51 9.52 -0.04
C ASP A 117 -37.52 10.14 -1.06
N GLU A 118 -37.31 9.51 -2.20
CA GLU A 118 -36.45 10.04 -3.28
C GLU A 118 -37.31 10.72 -4.36
N ALA A 119 -37.45 12.04 -4.30
CA ALA A 119 -38.04 12.81 -5.39
C ALA A 119 -37.20 12.65 -6.68
N PRO A 120 -37.77 12.31 -7.84
CA PRO A 120 -36.99 12.11 -9.05
C PRO A 120 -36.48 13.46 -9.58
N LEU A 121 -35.16 13.65 -9.48
CA LEU A 121 -34.41 14.68 -10.16
C LEU A 121 -34.47 14.46 -11.67
N SER A 122 -35.43 15.14 -12.30
CA SER A 122 -35.67 15.18 -13.75
C SER A 122 -34.55 15.95 -14.46
N VAL A 123 -33.56 15.25 -15.00
CA VAL A 123 -32.60 15.84 -15.96
C VAL A 123 -33.29 16.12 -17.29
N SER A 124 -33.41 17.40 -17.65
CA SER A 124 -34.02 17.84 -18.92
C SER A 124 -32.91 18.01 -19.96
N VAL A 125 -32.76 17.03 -20.86
CA VAL A 125 -31.92 17.18 -22.05
C VAL A 125 -32.72 18.01 -23.07
N THR A 126 -32.18 19.18 -23.43
CA THR A 126 -32.79 20.07 -24.43
C THR A 126 -32.31 19.69 -25.83
N ASP A 127 -33.28 19.40 -26.69
CA ASP A 127 -33.22 19.05 -28.11
C ASP A 127 -32.99 20.30 -29.00
N GLU A 128 -31.97 20.21 -29.87
CA GLU A 128 -31.57 20.85 -31.17
C GLU A 128 -32.38 22.05 -31.79
N PRO A 129 -31.91 22.82 -32.84
CA PRO A 129 -31.05 22.40 -33.97
C PRO A 129 -30.13 23.46 -34.66
N ALA A 130 -29.27 23.01 -35.60
CA ALA A 130 -29.26 23.45 -37.03
C ALA A 130 -27.86 23.40 -37.69
N VAL A 131 -27.86 22.78 -38.88
CA VAL A 131 -26.79 22.64 -39.87
C VAL A 131 -26.45 23.96 -40.58
N ASP A 132 -25.17 24.17 -40.90
CA ASP A 132 -24.73 25.03 -42.01
C ASP A 132 -23.55 24.36 -42.74
N ASP A 133 -23.82 24.02 -44.01
CA ASP A 133 -22.94 23.40 -44.99
C ASP A 133 -22.43 24.51 -45.92
N SER A 134 -21.10 24.65 -46.05
CA SER A 134 -20.47 25.44 -47.13
C SER A 134 -19.00 25.04 -47.35
N HIS A 135 -18.83 24.16 -48.33
CA HIS A 135 -17.75 24.01 -49.33
C HIS A 135 -16.56 25.02 -49.34
N ASP A 136 -15.30 24.55 -49.52
CA ASP A 136 -14.48 24.72 -50.76
C ASP A 136 -13.01 24.19 -50.62
N GLU A 137 -12.71 23.19 -51.46
CA GLU A 137 -11.49 22.76 -52.17
C GLU A 137 -10.03 23.22 -51.77
N GLN A 138 -9.20 22.20 -51.45
CA GLN A 138 -7.93 21.83 -52.13
C GLN A 138 -6.60 22.59 -51.89
N ALA A 139 -5.63 21.91 -51.25
CA ALA A 139 -4.22 21.88 -51.69
C ALA A 139 -3.53 20.62 -51.12
N GLY A 140 -3.06 19.74 -52.02
CA GLY A 140 -2.41 18.49 -51.69
C GLY A 140 -1.00 18.63 -51.12
N LEU A 141 -0.59 17.63 -50.36
CA LEU A 141 0.81 17.32 -50.14
C LEU A 141 0.93 15.80 -49.93
N ASP A 142 1.13 15.09 -51.04
CA ASP A 142 1.71 13.75 -51.03
C ASP A 142 3.11 13.83 -50.38
N SER A 143 3.34 12.96 -49.41
CA SER A 143 4.70 12.61 -49.00
C SER A 143 4.76 11.09 -48.93
N ASP A 144 4.92 10.50 -50.10
CA ASP A 144 5.50 9.17 -50.26
C ASP A 144 6.85 9.15 -49.55
N THR A 145 7.08 8.15 -48.72
CA THR A 145 8.44 7.77 -48.29
C THR A 145 8.54 6.29 -48.51
N ASP A 146 9.03 5.96 -49.70
CA ASP A 146 9.47 4.65 -50.13
C ASP A 146 10.62 4.14 -49.24
N GLU A 147 10.43 2.88 -48.82
CA GLU A 147 11.33 1.73 -48.85
C GLU A 147 12.84 1.94 -49.10
N ASP A 148 13.67 1.27 -48.28
CA ASP A 148 14.63 0.22 -48.66
C ASP A 148 15.47 -0.14 -47.41
N ASP A 149 15.39 -1.37 -46.89
CA ASP A 149 16.25 -2.52 -47.26
C ASP A 149 17.72 -2.30 -46.88
N ASP A 150 18.16 -2.96 -45.79
CA ASP A 150 19.48 -3.59 -45.85
C ASP A 150 19.51 -4.83 -44.95
N THR A 151 20.18 -5.82 -45.49
CA THR A 151 20.14 -7.24 -45.18
C THR A 151 21.41 -7.64 -44.43
N SER A 152 21.36 -8.83 -43.80
CA SER A 152 22.52 -9.71 -43.56
C SER A 152 23.54 -9.29 -42.49
N ASP A 153 23.67 -10.11 -41.43
CA ASP A 153 24.92 -10.85 -41.18
C ASP A 153 24.64 -11.95 -40.12
N GLU A 154 24.52 -13.22 -40.51
CA GLU A 154 25.56 -14.27 -40.50
C GLU A 154 25.97 -14.77 -39.09
N ASP A 155 25.85 -16.09 -38.91
CA ASP A 155 26.32 -16.89 -37.79
C ASP A 155 27.84 -16.79 -37.56
N ASP A 156 28.28 -17.34 -36.41
CA ASP A 156 29.58 -17.98 -36.15
C ASP A 156 30.60 -17.19 -35.29
N VAL A 157 30.79 -17.63 -34.03
CA VAL A 157 31.99 -18.39 -33.60
C VAL A 157 31.77 -18.98 -32.19
N THR A 158 31.90 -20.30 -32.08
CA THR A 158 32.29 -21.01 -30.87
C THR A 158 33.81 -20.95 -30.71
N ASP A 159 34.30 -20.62 -29.51
CA ASP A 159 35.67 -20.87 -29.02
C ASP A 159 35.53 -20.91 -27.47
N GLU A 160 35.34 -22.06 -26.82
CA GLU A 160 36.31 -23.11 -26.46
C GLU A 160 37.48 -22.58 -25.59
N ASP A 161 37.52 -23.09 -24.36
CA ASP A 161 38.63 -23.27 -23.39
C ASP A 161 39.84 -22.29 -23.36
N ASP A 162 40.12 -21.70 -22.19
CA ASP A 162 41.45 -21.91 -21.57
C ASP A 162 41.52 -21.65 -20.04
N ALA A 163 42.18 -22.59 -19.37
CA ALA A 163 42.89 -22.60 -18.08
C ALA A 163 42.22 -21.99 -16.82
N THR A 164 41.80 -22.77 -15.82
CA THR A 164 42.61 -23.46 -14.78
C THR A 164 43.71 -22.63 -14.11
N ASP A 165 43.67 -22.69 -12.76
CA ASP A 165 44.83 -22.59 -11.85
C ASP A 165 45.33 -21.18 -11.50
N ASP A 166 45.12 -20.74 -10.25
CA ASP A 166 46.20 -20.74 -9.25
C ASP A 166 45.79 -20.04 -7.92
N ALA A 167 46.13 -20.71 -6.82
CA ALA A 167 46.43 -20.23 -5.46
C ALA A 167 45.37 -19.41 -4.67
N THR A 168 44.69 -19.99 -3.67
CA THR A 168 45.10 -20.17 -2.26
C THR A 168 45.33 -18.89 -1.45
N ASP A 169 44.89 -18.97 -0.19
CA ASP A 169 45.38 -18.22 0.98
C ASP A 169 44.66 -16.89 1.30
N ASP A 170 43.69 -16.95 2.20
CA ASP A 170 43.84 -16.36 3.55
C ASP A 170 42.48 -16.43 4.27
N ALA A 171 42.31 -17.46 5.10
CA ALA A 171 41.35 -17.47 6.17
C ALA A 171 42.13 -17.26 7.47
N PRO A 172 41.88 -16.20 8.25
CA PRO A 172 42.29 -16.21 9.64
C PRO A 172 41.33 -17.09 10.43
N ASP A 173 41.78 -18.33 10.66
CA ASP A 173 41.45 -19.12 11.83
C ASP A 173 42.16 -18.46 13.02
N GLU A 174 41.41 -17.75 13.86
CA GLU A 174 41.92 -17.27 15.15
C GLU A 174 40.89 -17.65 16.22
N ASP A 175 41.11 -18.86 16.73
CA ASP A 175 41.14 -19.18 18.15
C ASP A 175 39.82 -19.12 18.93
N ALA A 176 39.28 -20.33 19.15
CA ALA A 176 38.41 -20.64 20.25
C ALA A 176 39.14 -20.41 21.59
N ALA A 177 39.10 -19.18 22.10
CA ALA A 177 39.40 -18.90 23.49
C ALA A 177 38.20 -19.29 24.36
N ASP A 178 38.29 -20.51 24.87
CA ASP A 178 37.71 -20.95 26.15
C ASP A 178 37.93 -19.85 27.21
N VAL A 179 36.89 -19.07 27.51
CA VAL A 179 36.89 -18.16 28.66
C VAL A 179 36.23 -18.89 29.83
N ASP A 180 37.14 -19.51 30.57
CA ASP A 180 37.02 -20.07 31.91
C ASP A 180 36.07 -19.26 32.81
N VAL A 181 35.11 -19.97 33.38
CA VAL A 181 34.26 -19.51 34.47
C VAL A 181 35.17 -19.23 35.67
N THR A 182 35.53 -17.97 35.88
CA THR A 182 36.05 -17.51 37.16
C THR A 182 34.97 -16.74 37.91
N ASP A 183 34.41 -17.47 38.88
CA ASP A 183 33.96 -17.00 40.18
C ASP A 183 34.80 -15.77 40.62
N ALA A 184 34.18 -14.60 40.58
CA ALA A 184 34.69 -13.39 41.19
C ALA A 184 33.52 -12.59 41.76
N ASP A 185 33.37 -12.71 43.08
CA ASP A 185 32.62 -11.83 43.95
C ASP A 185 32.58 -10.39 43.46
N VAL A 186 31.38 -9.91 43.12
CA VAL A 186 31.06 -8.49 43.20
C VAL A 186 30.11 -8.30 44.38
N ASP A 187 30.73 -8.17 45.55
CA ASP A 187 30.14 -7.49 46.69
C ASP A 187 30.08 -5.99 46.36
N VAL A 188 28.89 -5.50 46.03
CA VAL A 188 28.56 -4.06 46.12
C VAL A 188 27.15 -3.92 46.69
N THR A 189 27.12 -3.95 48.03
CA THR A 189 26.33 -3.12 48.94
C THR A 189 24.85 -2.91 48.65
N ASP A 190 24.05 -3.66 49.41
CA ASP A 190 22.77 -3.24 49.99
C ASP A 190 22.95 -1.90 50.74
N GLU A 191 22.53 -0.78 50.13
CA GLU A 191 22.30 0.48 50.84
C GLU A 191 20.79 0.66 50.99
N ALA A 192 20.30 0.18 52.13
CA ALA A 192 19.02 0.55 52.68
C ALA A 192 18.90 2.07 52.78
N SER A 193 18.18 2.71 51.86
CA SER A 193 17.68 4.07 52.08
C SER A 193 16.32 4.01 52.78
N ALA A 194 16.39 3.77 54.10
CA ALA A 194 15.40 4.29 55.01
C ALA A 194 15.93 5.64 55.52
N ASP A 195 15.50 6.75 54.91
CA ASP A 195 15.58 8.06 55.55
C ASP A 195 14.17 8.63 55.70
N SER A 196 13.65 8.36 56.89
CA SER A 196 12.58 9.07 57.54
C SER A 196 13.18 10.34 58.14
N VAL A 197 12.71 11.55 57.80
CA VAL A 197 12.20 12.56 58.76
C VAL A 197 11.85 13.91 58.10
N ASP A 198 10.74 14.48 58.61
CA ASP A 198 10.42 15.90 58.80
C ASP A 198 10.42 16.90 57.63
N VAL A 199 9.23 17.14 57.06
CA VAL A 199 8.86 18.47 56.57
C VAL A 199 8.08 19.19 57.67
N VAL A 200 8.80 20.11 58.32
CA VAL A 200 8.37 21.04 59.36
C VAL A 200 7.61 22.23 58.75
N ASP A 201 6.47 22.56 59.39
CA ASP A 201 5.84 23.89 59.53
C ASP A 201 5.20 24.55 58.29
N VAL A 202 3.90 24.25 58.09
CA VAL A 202 2.96 25.19 57.47
C VAL A 202 2.76 26.36 58.44
N ARG A 203 3.47 27.46 58.20
CA ARG A 203 2.99 28.78 58.64
C ARG A 203 2.02 29.32 57.61
N ASP A 204 0.74 29.08 57.84
CA ASP A 204 -0.34 29.88 57.28
C ASP A 204 -1.18 30.37 58.47
N ASP A 205 -0.83 31.55 58.98
CA ASP A 205 -1.73 32.37 59.80
C ASP A 205 -1.59 33.81 59.29
N LYS A 206 -2.62 34.21 58.58
CA LYS A 206 -2.80 35.53 57.98
C LYS A 206 -4.07 36.10 58.60
N ASP A 207 -3.90 37.29 59.20
CA ASP A 207 -4.89 38.27 59.68
C ASP A 207 -5.68 37.98 60.97
#